data_AF-A0AAJ2WFH3-F1
#
_entry.id   AF-A0AAJ2WFH3-F1
#
_cell.length_a   1.000
_cell.length_b   1.000
_cell.length_c   1.000
_cell.angle_alpha   90.00
_cell.angle_beta   90.00
_cell.angle_gamma   90.00
#
_symmetry.space_group_name_H-M   'P 1'
#
loop_
_entity.id
_entity.type
_entity.pdbx_description
1 polymer ?
#
loop_
_entity_poly.entity_id
_entity_poly.type
_entity_poly.pdbx_seq_one_letter_code
_entity_poly.pdbx_strand_id
1 'polypeptide(L)'
;MKFRKTRQEDRNVYRYPISVPEGKGGYRTEYIIIHPGEDGVTETNIKTLHSLDDSEVYYNCKNGHPPFTEEEKIANKIWEDEHLDENAPKNWNLSLEGLCENDDGEDFTDKSKILADAYCEMHQDIPSDVERLREIVETMPQKRKEAYLLVVIEGYNKTEAAKIMETSPANITIHINKAKEYIKENF
;
A
#
# COMPACT_ATOMS: atom_id res chain seq x y z
N MET A 1 -1.92 5.20 -19.91
CA MET A 1 -2.74 4.11 -20.48
C MET A 1 -4.14 4.31 -19.96
N LYS A 2 -5.16 4.32 -20.82
CA LYS A 2 -6.50 4.75 -20.38
C LYS A 2 -7.25 3.58 -19.75
N PHE A 3 -7.65 3.71 -18.49
CA PHE A 3 -8.44 2.69 -17.76
C PHE A 3 -9.88 3.13 -17.48
N ARG A 4 -10.21 4.39 -17.78
CA ARG A 4 -11.54 4.95 -17.56
C ARG A 4 -12.11 5.52 -18.84
N LYS A 5 -13.38 5.25 -19.05
CA LYS A 5 -14.16 5.81 -20.13
C LYS A 5 -14.44 7.28 -19.85
N THR A 6 -14.61 8.06 -20.91
CA THR A 6 -15.12 9.43 -20.79
C THR A 6 -16.50 9.41 -20.12
N ARG A 7 -16.71 10.27 -19.13
CA ARG A 7 -17.98 10.39 -18.40
C ARG A 7 -19.12 10.71 -19.36
N GLN A 8 -20.31 10.20 -19.07
CA GLN A 8 -21.47 10.33 -19.96
C GLN A 8 -21.83 11.80 -20.24
N GLU A 9 -21.66 12.68 -19.25
CA GLU A 9 -21.91 14.13 -19.35
C GLU A 9 -20.99 14.83 -20.36
N ASP A 10 -19.76 14.35 -20.52
CA ASP A 10 -18.75 14.93 -21.41
C ASP A 10 -18.77 14.34 -22.83
N ARG A 11 -19.64 13.36 -23.10
CA ARG A 11 -19.68 12.65 -24.40
C ARG A 11 -20.30 13.42 -25.56
N ASN A 12 -20.87 14.60 -25.29
CA ASN A 12 -21.43 15.47 -26.32
C ASN A 12 -20.35 16.13 -27.19
N VAL A 13 -19.13 16.23 -26.68
CA VAL A 13 -17.95 16.75 -27.38
C VAL A 13 -16.83 15.71 -27.32
N TYR A 14 -15.83 15.84 -28.20
CA TYR A 14 -14.61 15.03 -28.09
C TYR A 14 -13.42 15.92 -27.80
N ARG A 15 -12.64 15.56 -26.78
CA ARG A 15 -11.41 16.28 -26.39
C ARG A 15 -10.21 15.47 -26.85
N TYR A 16 -9.53 15.95 -27.88
CA TYR A 16 -8.34 15.29 -28.40
C TYR A 16 -7.08 15.90 -27.76
N PRO A 17 -6.27 15.12 -27.02
CA PRO A 17 -5.01 15.61 -26.45
C PRO A 17 -3.94 15.75 -27.54
N ILE A 18 -3.28 16.90 -27.57
CA ILE A 18 -2.12 17.19 -28.43
C ILE A 18 -0.91 17.52 -27.56
N SER A 19 0.23 16.95 -27.93
CA SER A 19 1.51 17.25 -27.28
C SER A 19 2.16 18.44 -27.97
N VAL A 20 2.24 19.57 -27.28
CA VAL A 20 2.86 20.79 -27.78
C VAL A 20 4.25 20.95 -27.15
N PRO A 21 5.32 21.09 -27.94
CA PRO A 21 6.66 21.25 -27.39
C PRO A 21 6.80 22.59 -26.66
N GLU A 22 7.12 22.54 -25.38
CA GLU A 22 7.64 23.68 -24.63
C GLU A 22 9.13 23.77 -24.97
N GLY A 23 9.58 24.89 -25.53
CA GLY A 23 10.93 25.09 -26.08
C GLY A 23 12.13 24.87 -25.14
N LYS A 24 11.92 24.29 -23.95
CA LYS A 24 12.92 23.78 -23.00
C LYS A 24 12.98 22.24 -22.93
N GLY A 25 12.51 21.53 -23.96
CA GLY A 25 12.62 20.07 -24.05
C GLY A 25 11.53 19.30 -23.31
N GLY A 26 10.47 19.98 -22.87
CA GLY A 26 9.24 19.36 -22.33
C GLY A 26 8.12 19.38 -23.37
N TYR A 27 7.10 18.55 -23.18
CA TYR A 27 5.84 18.64 -23.90
C TYR A 27 4.75 19.01 -22.91
N ARG A 28 3.89 19.96 -23.29
CA ARG A 28 2.64 20.23 -22.58
C ARG A 28 1.48 19.58 -23.34
N THR A 29 0.53 19.02 -22.61
CA THR A 29 -0.69 18.49 -23.20
C THR A 29 -1.71 19.62 -23.31
N GLU A 30 -2.08 19.99 -24.54
CA GLU A 30 -3.24 20.85 -24.80
C GLU A 30 -4.39 20.00 -25.36
N TYR A 31 -5.62 20.49 -25.26
CA TYR A 31 -6.79 19.78 -25.75
C TYR A 31 -7.46 20.56 -26.87
N ILE A 32 -7.69 19.89 -28.00
CA ILE A 32 -8.56 20.38 -29.05
C ILE A 32 -9.97 19.85 -28.77
N ILE A 33 -10.94 20.76 -28.63
CA ILE A 33 -12.35 20.41 -28.41
C ILE A 33 -13.03 20.34 -29.77
N ILE A 34 -13.62 19.19 -30.08
CA ILE A 34 -14.35 18.95 -31.32
C ILE A 34 -15.85 18.95 -31.00
N HIS A 35 -16.57 19.90 -31.61
CA HIS A 35 -18.01 20.03 -31.50
C HIS A 35 -18.72 19.36 -32.69
N PRO A 36 -19.91 18.77 -32.48
CA PRO A 36 -20.74 18.32 -33.59
C PRO A 36 -21.26 19.53 -34.39
N GLY A 37 -21.22 19.44 -35.72
CA GLY A 37 -21.68 20.46 -36.65
C GLY A 37 -20.58 21.42 -37.16
N GLU A 38 -19.39 21.41 -36.56
CA GLU A 38 -18.22 22.17 -37.03
C GLU A 38 -17.38 21.35 -38.00
N ASP A 39 -16.82 21.98 -39.04
CA ASP A 39 -15.90 21.35 -40.02
C ASP A 39 -16.40 20.04 -40.67
N GLY A 40 -17.72 19.85 -40.76
CA GLY A 40 -18.33 18.63 -41.30
C GLY A 40 -18.35 17.44 -40.33
N VAL A 41 -17.98 17.65 -39.07
CA VAL A 41 -18.05 16.64 -38.01
C VAL A 41 -19.51 16.42 -37.62
N THR A 42 -19.96 15.17 -37.70
CA THR A 42 -21.31 14.77 -37.29
C THR A 42 -21.31 14.15 -35.89
N GLU A 43 -22.47 14.09 -35.24
CA GLU A 43 -22.61 13.40 -33.94
C GLU A 43 -22.16 11.93 -33.99
N THR A 44 -22.32 11.26 -35.14
CA THR A 44 -21.85 9.88 -35.33
C THR A 44 -20.33 9.80 -35.34
N ASN A 45 -19.62 10.83 -35.79
CA ASN A 45 -18.16 10.89 -35.68
C ASN A 45 -17.72 10.98 -34.21
N ILE A 46 -18.34 11.86 -33.41
CA ILE A 46 -18.05 12.00 -31.97
C ILE A 46 -18.31 10.67 -31.23
N LYS A 47 -19.44 10.01 -31.51
CA LYS A 47 -19.75 8.68 -30.95
C LYS A 47 -18.72 7.63 -31.36
N THR A 48 -18.26 7.67 -32.60
CA THR A 48 -17.25 6.72 -33.11
C THR A 48 -15.91 6.92 -32.40
N LEU A 49 -15.48 8.17 -32.21
CA LEU A 49 -14.24 8.49 -31.48
C LEU A 49 -14.28 7.99 -30.02
N HIS A 50 -15.37 8.29 -29.30
CA HIS A 50 -15.55 7.74 -27.94
C HIS A 50 -15.63 6.21 -27.93
N SER A 51 -16.18 5.58 -28.98
CA SER A 51 -16.21 4.12 -29.08
C SER A 51 -14.82 3.51 -29.29
N LEU A 52 -13.94 4.18 -30.04
CA LEU A 52 -12.56 3.76 -30.23
C LEU A 52 -11.77 3.86 -28.92
N ASP A 53 -11.85 5.01 -28.24
CA ASP A 53 -11.28 5.21 -26.91
C ASP A 53 -11.81 4.17 -25.91
N ASP A 54 -13.13 3.95 -25.87
CA ASP A 54 -13.77 2.97 -24.98
C ASP A 54 -13.31 1.54 -25.27
N SER A 55 -12.98 1.23 -26.54
CA SER A 55 -12.42 -0.06 -26.93
C SER A 55 -11.01 -0.25 -26.39
N GLU A 56 -10.17 0.79 -26.41
CA GLU A 56 -8.84 0.76 -25.81
C GLU A 56 -8.96 0.53 -24.31
N VAL A 57 -9.83 1.28 -23.63
CA VAL A 57 -10.12 1.10 -22.20
C VAL A 57 -10.56 -0.33 -21.90
N TYR A 58 -11.45 -0.90 -22.72
CA TYR A 58 -11.89 -2.28 -22.56
C TYR A 58 -10.74 -3.28 -22.67
N TYR A 59 -9.89 -3.16 -23.70
CA TYR A 59 -8.74 -4.05 -23.85
C TYR A 59 -7.70 -3.87 -22.74
N ASN A 60 -7.48 -2.63 -22.30
CA ASN A 60 -6.60 -2.31 -21.17
C ASN A 60 -7.08 -2.96 -19.88
N CYS A 61 -8.36 -2.84 -19.55
CA CYS A 61 -8.96 -3.52 -18.38
C CYS A 61 -8.92 -5.05 -18.52
N LYS A 62 -9.24 -5.57 -19.70
CA LYS A 62 -9.24 -7.02 -19.96
C LYS A 62 -7.84 -7.63 -19.85
N ASN A 63 -6.82 -6.90 -20.31
CA ASN A 63 -5.43 -7.35 -20.23
C ASN A 63 -4.78 -7.06 -18.88
N GLY A 64 -5.40 -6.22 -18.04
CA GLY A 64 -4.95 -5.90 -16.68
C GLY A 64 -5.08 -7.06 -15.69
N HIS A 65 -5.82 -8.10 -16.06
CA HIS A 65 -5.82 -9.38 -15.38
C HIS A 65 -5.95 -10.53 -16.41
N PRO A 66 -4.89 -11.30 -16.66
CA PRO A 66 -4.99 -12.48 -17.52
C PRO A 66 -6.08 -13.44 -16.99
N PRO A 67 -6.85 -14.10 -17.88
CA PRO A 67 -7.77 -15.13 -17.44
C PRO A 67 -6.99 -16.28 -16.80
N PHE A 68 -7.45 -16.76 -15.65
CA PHE A 68 -6.86 -17.93 -15.01
C PHE A 68 -6.92 -19.14 -15.95
N THR A 69 -5.82 -19.89 -15.98
CA THR A 69 -5.78 -21.25 -16.52
C THR A 69 -6.69 -22.17 -15.72
N GLU A 70 -7.08 -23.32 -16.28
CA GLU A 70 -7.93 -24.28 -15.55
C GLU A 70 -7.26 -24.81 -14.28
N GLU A 71 -5.93 -24.97 -14.29
CA GLU A 71 -5.16 -25.39 -13.11
C GLU A 71 -5.19 -24.33 -12.01
N GLU A 72 -4.99 -23.06 -12.36
CA GLU A 72 -5.06 -21.94 -11.41
C GLU A 72 -6.47 -21.75 -10.83
N LYS A 73 -7.52 -21.99 -11.62
CA LYS A 73 -8.91 -21.97 -11.11
C LYS A 73 -9.14 -23.04 -10.05
N ILE A 74 -8.60 -24.25 -10.26
CA ILE A 74 -8.71 -25.35 -9.30
C ILE A 74 -7.94 -24.99 -8.02
N ALA A 75 -6.71 -24.47 -8.15
CA ALA A 75 -5.91 -24.04 -7.02
C ALA A 75 -6.57 -22.92 -6.21
N ASN A 76 -7.13 -21.89 -6.88
CA ASN A 76 -7.86 -20.81 -6.22
C ASN A 76 -9.09 -21.34 -5.48
N LYS A 77 -9.82 -22.30 -6.07
CA LYS A 77 -10.98 -22.89 -5.42
C LYS A 77 -10.60 -23.67 -4.15
N ILE A 78 -9.52 -24.46 -4.21
CA ILE A 78 -8.98 -25.15 -3.02
C ILE A 78 -8.58 -24.13 -1.95
N TRP A 79 -7.93 -23.03 -2.36
CA TRP A 79 -7.52 -21.97 -1.44
C TRP A 79 -8.72 -21.26 -0.79
N GLU A 80 -9.79 -20.97 -1.55
CA GLU A 80 -11.04 -20.39 -1.05
C GLU A 80 -11.76 -21.35 -0.08
N ASP A 81 -11.75 -22.66 -0.35
CA ASP A 81 -12.30 -23.67 0.55
C ASP A 81 -11.50 -23.76 1.88
N GLU A 82 -10.19 -23.50 1.85
CA GLU A 82 -9.32 -23.44 3.04
C GLU A 82 -9.42 -22.12 3.81
N HIS A 83 -9.75 -21.00 3.14
CA HIS A 83 -9.81 -19.65 3.72
C HIS A 83 -11.22 -19.05 3.55
N LEU A 84 -12.18 -19.56 4.34
CA LEU A 84 -13.63 -19.25 4.24
C LEU A 84 -14.00 -17.76 4.32
N ASP A 85 -13.17 -16.92 4.95
CA ASP A 85 -13.40 -15.47 5.11
C ASP A 85 -12.56 -14.60 4.16
N GLU A 86 -11.72 -15.20 3.31
CA GLU A 86 -10.83 -14.48 2.39
C GLU A 86 -11.17 -14.75 0.93
N ASN A 87 -10.88 -13.78 0.05
CA ASN A 87 -11.03 -13.95 -1.39
C ASN A 87 -9.69 -14.34 -2.01
N ALA A 88 -9.70 -15.30 -2.95
CA ALA A 88 -8.48 -15.68 -3.65
C ALA A 88 -7.79 -14.47 -4.32
N PRO A 89 -6.46 -14.42 -4.29
CA PRO A 89 -5.72 -13.33 -4.90
C PRO A 89 -5.99 -13.28 -6.41
N LYS A 90 -6.36 -12.10 -6.90
CA LYS A 90 -6.54 -11.85 -8.35
C LYS A 90 -5.17 -11.76 -9.04
N ASN A 91 -5.07 -12.32 -10.24
CA ASN A 91 -3.86 -12.28 -11.06
C ASN A 91 -3.70 -10.90 -11.73
N TRP A 92 -3.40 -9.88 -10.92
CA TRP A 92 -3.10 -8.53 -11.42
C TRP A 92 -1.70 -8.50 -12.05
N ASN A 93 -1.60 -8.02 -13.29
CA ASN A 93 -0.31 -7.77 -13.95
C ASN A 93 0.01 -6.27 -14.09
N LEU A 94 -0.80 -5.40 -13.46
CA LEU A 94 -0.61 -3.95 -13.42
C LEU A 94 0.07 -3.52 -12.12
N SER A 95 0.83 -2.43 -12.19
CA SER A 95 1.37 -1.78 -10.99
C SER A 95 0.25 -1.12 -10.17
N LEU A 96 0.49 -0.91 -8.87
CA LEU A 96 -0.43 -0.18 -8.00
C LEU A 96 -0.76 1.21 -8.55
N GLU A 97 0.22 1.90 -9.14
CA GLU A 97 0.02 3.22 -9.75
C GLU A 97 -0.88 3.16 -10.99
N GLY A 98 -0.70 2.15 -11.84
CA GLY A 98 -1.54 1.98 -13.04
C GLY A 98 -3.01 1.66 -12.74
N LEU A 99 -3.31 1.10 -11.56
CA LEU A 99 -4.68 0.87 -11.09
C LEU A 99 -5.35 2.15 -10.54
N CYS A 100 -4.56 3.19 -10.24
CA CYS A 100 -5.00 4.35 -9.46
C CYS A 100 -4.95 5.69 -10.22
N GLU A 101 -4.25 5.76 -11.36
CA GLU A 101 -4.21 6.97 -12.19
C GLU A 101 -5.58 7.28 -12.83
N ASN A 102 -6.08 8.48 -12.56
CA ASN A 102 -7.12 9.10 -13.39
C ASN A 102 -6.44 9.76 -14.59
N ASP A 103 -6.99 9.57 -15.79
CA ASP A 103 -6.50 10.14 -17.05
C ASP A 103 -6.55 11.69 -17.07
N ASP A 104 -7.29 12.25 -16.12
CA ASP A 104 -7.57 13.67 -15.90
C ASP A 104 -6.54 14.36 -14.97
N GLY A 105 -5.56 13.64 -14.42
CA GLY A 105 -4.54 14.22 -13.53
C GLY A 105 -5.07 14.70 -12.17
N GLU A 106 -6.36 14.50 -11.87
CA GLU A 106 -6.93 14.75 -10.56
C GLU A 106 -6.76 13.52 -9.66
N ASP A 107 -5.86 13.68 -8.70
CA ASP A 107 -5.37 12.69 -7.72
C ASP A 107 -6.41 12.42 -6.60
N PHE A 108 -7.68 12.20 -6.96
CA PHE A 108 -8.81 12.12 -6.02
C PHE A 108 -9.50 10.75 -5.95
N THR A 109 -8.86 9.69 -6.43
CA THR A 109 -9.36 8.33 -6.16
C THR A 109 -8.97 7.94 -4.74
N ASP A 110 -9.95 7.68 -3.87
CA ASP A 110 -9.72 7.23 -2.50
C ASP A 110 -8.85 5.95 -2.48
N LYS A 111 -7.56 6.12 -2.16
CA LYS A 111 -6.54 5.07 -2.14
C LYS A 111 -6.70 4.14 -0.93
N SER A 112 -7.59 4.49 0.02
CA SER A 112 -7.71 3.79 1.31
C SER A 112 -8.10 2.33 1.15
N LYS A 113 -8.97 1.98 0.19
CA LYS A 113 -9.46 0.60 0.04
C LYS A 113 -8.38 -0.37 -0.45
N ILE A 114 -7.61 0.02 -1.47
CA ILE A 114 -6.51 -0.80 -1.99
C ILE A 114 -5.37 -0.87 -0.96
N LEU A 115 -5.09 0.25 -0.28
CA LEU A 115 -4.12 0.29 0.81
C LEU A 115 -4.54 -0.57 2.00
N ALA A 116 -5.83 -0.62 2.33
CA ALA A 116 -6.36 -1.49 3.38
C ALA A 116 -6.27 -2.97 2.99
N ASP A 117 -6.61 -3.33 1.75
CA ASP A 117 -6.46 -4.72 1.27
C ASP A 117 -4.99 -5.16 1.21
N ALA A 118 -4.07 -4.23 0.87
CA ALA A 118 -2.62 -4.49 0.85
C ALA A 118 -1.97 -4.36 2.24
N TYR A 119 -2.71 -3.88 3.24
CA TYR A 119 -2.20 -3.74 4.59
C TYR A 119 -2.20 -5.11 5.27
N CYS A 120 -1.04 -5.75 5.26
CA CYS A 120 -0.77 -6.83 6.20
C CYS A 120 -0.37 -6.21 7.52
N GLU A 121 -1.27 -6.25 8.51
CA GLU A 121 -0.89 -5.96 9.88
C GLU A 121 0.12 -7.04 10.29
N MET A 122 1.40 -6.66 10.42
CA MET A 122 2.41 -7.52 11.02
C MET A 122 2.15 -7.58 12.54
N HIS A 123 0.95 -7.97 12.95
CA HIS A 123 0.75 -8.56 14.25
C HIS A 123 1.55 -9.85 14.23
N GLN A 124 2.80 -9.73 14.69
CA GLN A 124 3.41 -10.90 15.30
C GLN A 124 2.39 -11.34 16.35
N ASP A 125 1.88 -12.58 16.27
CA ASP A 125 1.12 -13.22 17.33
C ASP A 125 2.03 -13.27 18.57
N ILE A 126 2.13 -12.15 19.27
CA ILE A 126 2.91 -12.00 20.49
C ILE A 126 2.02 -12.61 21.56
N PRO A 127 2.45 -13.70 22.23
CA PRO A 127 1.66 -14.30 23.28
C PRO A 127 1.28 -13.25 24.33
N SER A 128 0.05 -13.28 24.84
CA SER A 128 -0.48 -12.31 25.81
C SER A 128 0.44 -12.12 27.03
N ASP A 129 1.12 -13.19 27.46
CA ASP A 129 2.12 -13.15 28.54
C ASP A 129 3.30 -12.21 28.21
N VAL A 130 3.75 -12.18 26.96
CA VAL A 130 4.85 -11.33 26.50
C VAL A 130 4.40 -9.86 26.42
N GLU A 131 3.17 -9.59 26.00
CA GLU A 131 2.60 -8.23 26.01
C GLU A 131 2.51 -7.68 27.44
N ARG A 132 1.92 -8.46 28.35
CA ARG A 132 1.84 -8.07 29.76
C ARG A 132 3.22 -7.83 30.37
N LEU A 133 4.22 -8.63 30.01
CA LEU A 133 5.60 -8.42 30.46
C LEU A 133 6.18 -7.11 29.93
N ARG A 134 5.90 -6.75 28.66
CA ARG A 134 6.34 -5.48 28.07
C ARG A 134 5.69 -4.28 28.78
N GLU A 135 4.40 -4.36 29.09
CA GLU A 135 3.71 -3.32 29.86
C GLU A 135 4.36 -3.11 31.23
N ILE A 136 4.62 -4.20 31.97
CA ILE A 136 5.26 -4.13 33.29
C ILE A 136 6.66 -3.52 33.19
N VAL A 137 7.46 -3.91 32.19
CA VAL A 137 8.80 -3.34 31.97
C VAL A 137 8.74 -1.84 31.66
N GLU A 138 7.71 -1.38 30.94
CA GLU A 138 7.54 0.04 30.61
C GLU A 138 7.19 0.90 31.83
N THR A 139 6.52 0.33 32.85
CA THR A 139 6.23 1.03 34.12
C THR A 139 7.46 1.22 35.02
N MET A 140 8.60 0.57 34.71
CA MET A 140 9.79 0.63 35.56
C MET A 140 10.57 1.94 35.42
N PRO A 141 11.37 2.33 36.43
CA PRO A 141 12.30 3.44 36.32
C PRO A 141 13.28 3.29 35.15
N GLN A 142 13.46 4.37 34.38
CA GLN A 142 14.23 4.39 33.13
C GLN A 142 15.60 3.71 33.19
N LYS A 143 16.40 3.98 34.23
CA LYS A 143 17.74 3.35 34.41
C LYS A 143 17.69 1.82 34.58
N ARG A 144 16.59 1.27 35.10
CA ARG A 144 16.39 -0.18 35.25
C ARG A 144 15.92 -0.79 33.94
N LYS A 145 15.02 -0.09 33.25
CA LYS A 145 14.51 -0.46 31.92
C LYS A 145 15.65 -0.56 30.89
N GLU A 146 16.49 0.46 30.81
CA GLU A 146 17.65 0.50 29.89
C GLU A 146 18.65 -0.63 30.19
N ALA A 147 18.99 -0.86 31.46
CA ALA A 147 19.89 -1.95 31.84
C ALA A 147 19.30 -3.34 31.51
N TYR A 148 17.98 -3.50 31.66
CA TYR A 148 17.28 -4.74 31.31
C TYR A 148 17.24 -4.96 29.79
N LEU A 149 16.92 -3.93 29.01
CA LEU A 149 16.91 -3.98 27.54
C LEU A 149 18.27 -4.39 26.99
N LEU A 150 19.33 -3.66 27.36
CA LEU A 150 20.68 -3.88 26.83
C LEU A 150 21.20 -5.29 27.13
N VAL A 151 20.96 -5.81 28.34
CA VAL A 151 21.57 -7.09 28.77
C VAL A 151 20.68 -8.30 28.53
N VAL A 152 19.36 -8.19 28.73
CA VAL A 152 18.44 -9.33 28.66
C VAL A 152 17.81 -9.48 27.29
N ILE A 153 17.44 -8.38 26.63
CA ILE A 153 16.79 -8.41 25.31
C ILE A 153 17.83 -8.39 24.20
N GLU A 154 18.79 -7.47 24.27
CA GLU A 154 19.81 -7.28 23.22
C GLU A 154 21.06 -8.14 23.42
N GLY A 155 21.25 -8.72 24.62
CA GLY A 155 22.33 -9.67 24.89
C GLY A 155 23.73 -9.07 25.02
N TYR A 156 23.86 -7.76 25.22
CA TYR A 156 25.17 -7.11 25.44
C TYR A 156 25.85 -7.62 26.70
N ASN A 157 27.19 -7.66 26.67
CA ASN A 157 27.95 -7.96 27.87
C ASN A 157 27.78 -6.82 28.88
N LYS A 158 27.79 -7.14 30.18
CA LYS A 158 27.63 -6.15 31.27
C LYS A 158 28.68 -5.04 31.21
N THR A 159 29.87 -5.33 30.70
CA THR A 159 30.95 -4.35 30.49
C THR A 159 30.71 -3.43 29.30
N GLU A 160 29.97 -3.87 28.29
CA GLU A 160 29.60 -3.07 27.12
C GLU A 160 28.40 -2.20 27.44
N ALA A 161 27.37 -2.78 28.09
CA ALA A 161 26.25 -2.03 28.63
C ALA A 161 26.70 -0.94 29.62
N ALA A 162 27.76 -1.19 30.40
CA ALA A 162 28.37 -0.21 31.32
C ALA A 162 28.93 1.00 30.59
N LYS A 163 29.56 0.79 29.45
CA LYS A 163 30.09 1.87 28.61
C LYS A 163 28.95 2.68 27.98
N ILE A 164 27.89 2.00 27.51
CA ILE A 164 26.72 2.65 26.89
C ILE A 164 25.97 3.51 27.90
N MET A 165 25.76 3.01 29.11
CA MET A 165 25.05 3.71 30.19
C MET A 165 25.95 4.65 31.02
N GLU A 166 27.22 4.81 30.65
CA GLU A 166 28.22 5.59 31.40
C GLU A 166 28.27 5.27 32.90
N THR A 167 28.15 3.98 33.26
CA THR A 167 28.06 3.52 34.65
C THR A 167 29.01 2.36 34.94
N SER A 168 29.09 1.93 36.19
CA SER A 168 29.91 0.78 36.57
C SER A 168 29.20 -0.56 36.25
N PRO A 169 29.93 -1.63 35.87
CA PRO A 169 29.34 -2.96 35.67
C PRO A 169 28.62 -3.51 36.91
N ALA A 170 29.06 -3.10 38.10
CA ALA A 170 28.41 -3.43 39.36
C ALA A 170 27.01 -2.79 39.47
N ASN A 171 26.88 -1.52 39.09
CA ASN A 171 25.58 -0.83 39.11
C ASN A 171 24.58 -1.46 38.14
N ILE A 172 25.02 -1.90 36.96
CA ILE A 172 24.15 -2.62 36.01
C ILE A 172 23.63 -3.92 36.60
N THR A 173 24.48 -4.67 37.30
CA THR A 173 24.04 -5.91 37.97
C THR A 173 22.97 -5.62 39.02
N ILE A 174 23.12 -4.52 39.78
CA ILE A 174 22.10 -4.08 40.74
C ILE A 174 20.80 -3.68 40.02
N HIS A 175 20.87 -2.92 38.94
CA HIS A 175 19.70 -2.48 38.17
C HIS A 175 18.95 -3.66 37.55
N ILE A 176 19.66 -4.65 37.01
CA ILE A 176 19.06 -5.88 36.45
C ILE A 176 18.38 -6.71 37.53
N ASN A 177 19.01 -6.91 38.70
CA ASN A 177 18.41 -7.69 39.78
C ASN A 177 17.13 -7.02 40.27
N LYS A 178 17.13 -5.70 40.47
CA LYS A 178 15.94 -4.94 40.84
C LYS A 178 14.85 -4.95 39.77
N ALA A 179 15.23 -4.97 38.49
CA ALA A 179 14.28 -5.12 37.39
C ALA A 179 13.60 -6.50 37.45
N LYS A 180 14.38 -7.58 37.64
CA LYS A 180 13.84 -8.94 37.78
C LYS A 180 12.94 -9.12 38.99
N GLU A 181 13.29 -8.52 40.14
CA GLU A 181 12.43 -8.50 41.32
C GLU A 181 11.10 -7.80 41.03
N TYR A 182 11.14 -6.64 40.38
CA TYR A 182 9.92 -5.91 40.01
C TYR A 182 9.04 -6.69 39.02
N ILE A 183 9.63 -7.36 38.02
CA ILE A 183 8.87 -8.25 37.12
C ILE A 183 8.19 -9.35 37.94
N LYS A 184 8.91 -9.99 38.86
CA LYS A 184 8.38 -11.08 39.67
C LYS A 184 7.25 -10.64 40.63
N GLU A 185 7.24 -9.40 41.07
CA GLU A 185 6.19 -8.86 41.94
C GLU A 185 4.92 -8.45 41.17
N ASN A 186 5.06 -8.04 39.90
CA ASN A 186 3.97 -7.47 39.11
C ASN A 186 3.46 -8.40 38.00
N PHE A 187 4.18 -9.50 37.72
CA PHE A 187 3.79 -10.55 36.80
C PHE A 187 3.14 -11.71 37.56
#